data_AF-A0A0F9ABC9-F1
#
_entry.id   AF-A0A0F9ABC9-F1
#
_cell.length_a   1.000
_cell.length_b   1.000
_cell.length_c   1.000
_cell.angle_alpha   90.00
_cell.angle_beta   90.00
_cell.angle_gamma   90.00
#
_symmetry.space_group_name_H-M   'P 1'
#
loop_
_entity.id
_entity.type
_entity.pdbx_description
1 polymer ?
#
loop_
_entity_poly.entity_id
_entity_poly.type
_entity_poly.pdbx_seq_one_letter_code
_entity_poly.pdbx_strand_id
1 'polypeptide(L)'
;MRQFNTGATRDVVEGKLSYVKGLSPISLRRYMQYLDSSRVQVGGNTRGFDNWKKGIDEDVYLDSMFRHVMDVWLLFDGYNTNDNHGEVDLETALCGVIFNAMGFLHEVLDVEEDNDE
;
A
#
# COMPACT_ATOMS: atom_id res chain seq x y z
N MET A 1 26.45 22.07 4.79
CA MET A 1 26.74 21.70 3.38
C MET A 1 27.62 20.45 3.37
N ARG A 2 27.37 19.49 2.49
CA ARG A 2 28.22 18.31 2.27
C ARG A 2 29.07 18.53 1.03
N GLN A 3 30.36 18.19 1.11
CA GLN A 3 31.28 18.25 -0.01
C GLN A 3 31.83 16.84 -0.27
N PHE A 4 31.92 16.46 -1.54
CA PHE A 4 32.41 15.14 -1.96
C PHE A 4 33.81 15.28 -2.56
N ASN A 5 34.57 14.19 -2.57
CA ASN A 5 35.93 14.15 -3.13
C ASN A 5 35.98 14.50 -4.63
N THR A 6 34.84 14.44 -5.32
CA THR A 6 34.69 14.87 -6.72
C THR A 6 34.56 16.38 -6.91
N GLY A 7 34.53 17.16 -5.82
CA GLY A 7 34.24 18.60 -5.84
C GLY A 7 32.75 18.93 -5.87
N ALA A 8 31.87 17.92 -5.99
CA ALA A 8 30.43 18.12 -5.88
C ALA A 8 30.04 18.58 -4.46
N THR A 9 28.99 19.38 -4.36
CA THR A 9 28.39 19.78 -3.09
C THR A 9 26.90 19.42 -3.07
N ARG A 10 26.39 19.09 -1.89
CA ARG A 10 24.95 18.92 -1.64
C ARG A 10 24.57 19.56 -0.33
N ASP A 11 23.31 19.90 -0.22
CA ASP A 11 22.75 20.40 1.03
C ASP A 11 22.80 19.33 2.15
N VAL A 12 22.69 19.78 3.40
CA VAL A 12 22.67 18.92 4.59
C VAL A 12 21.46 17.98 4.54
N VAL A 13 21.59 16.84 5.24
CA VAL A 13 20.54 15.82 5.32
C VAL A 13 19.51 16.16 6.41
N GLU A 14 19.85 17.06 7.32
CA GLU A 14 18.98 17.48 8.41
C GLU A 14 17.63 17.97 7.86
N GLY A 15 16.54 17.47 8.44
CA GLY A 15 15.18 17.73 8.00
C GLY A 15 14.70 16.96 6.76
N LYS A 16 15.54 16.14 6.10
CA LYS A 16 15.16 15.42 4.87
C LYS A 16 14.79 13.97 5.11
N LEU A 17 13.69 13.54 4.49
CA LEU A 17 13.28 12.14 4.46
C LEU A 17 14.25 11.29 3.63
N SER A 18 14.50 10.07 4.08
CA SER A 18 15.30 9.08 3.35
C SER A 18 14.45 7.85 3.06
N TYR A 19 13.77 7.85 1.91
CA TYR A 19 12.89 6.75 1.50
C TYR A 19 13.60 5.40 1.42
N VAL A 20 14.84 5.36 0.93
CA VAL A 20 15.64 4.11 0.88
C VAL A 20 15.93 3.54 2.27
N LYS A 21 16.00 4.37 3.31
CA LYS A 21 16.17 3.92 4.70
C LYS A 21 14.84 3.63 5.39
N GLY A 22 13.80 4.39 5.06
CA GLY A 22 12.48 4.25 5.67
C GLY A 22 11.62 3.13 5.06
N LEU A 23 11.89 2.73 3.82
CA LEU A 23 11.11 1.75 3.08
C LEU A 23 11.91 0.48 2.80
N SER A 24 11.26 -0.67 2.96
CA SER A 24 11.80 -1.98 2.62
C SER A 24 11.57 -2.29 1.14
N PRO A 25 12.61 -2.40 0.29
CA PRO A 25 12.43 -2.67 -1.14
C PRO A 25 11.81 -4.04 -1.43
N ILE A 26 12.00 -5.03 -0.56
CA ILE A 26 11.36 -6.35 -0.70
C ILE A 26 9.87 -6.30 -0.38
N SER A 27 9.48 -5.53 0.64
CA SER A 27 8.07 -5.33 1.00
C SER A 27 7.33 -4.55 -0.09
N LEU A 28 7.97 -3.49 -0.63
CA LEU A 28 7.41 -2.74 -1.75
C LEU A 28 7.22 -3.61 -3.00
N ARG A 29 8.19 -4.48 -3.33
CA ARG A 29 8.05 -5.40 -4.46
C ARG A 29 6.89 -6.37 -4.26
N ARG A 30 6.75 -6.97 -3.07
CA ARG A 30 5.64 -7.89 -2.76
C ARG A 30 4.28 -7.21 -2.83
N TYR A 31 4.21 -5.97 -2.36
CA TYR A 31 3.01 -5.13 -2.49
C TYR A 31 2.65 -4.85 -3.95
N MET A 32 3.63 -4.53 -4.80
CA MET A 32 3.37 -4.35 -6.23
C MET A 32 2.90 -5.63 -6.93
N GLN A 33 3.41 -6.80 -6.53
CA GLN A 33 2.94 -8.09 -7.04
C GLN A 33 1.49 -8.37 -6.63
N TYR A 34 1.12 -8.02 -5.40
CA TYR A 34 -0.28 -8.08 -4.94
C TYR A 34 -1.19 -7.14 -5.74
N LEU A 35 -0.75 -5.91 -6.04
CA LEU A 35 -1.53 -5.00 -6.89
C LEU A 35 -1.69 -5.53 -8.32
N ASP A 36 -0.65 -6.15 -8.86
CA ASP A 36 -0.66 -6.73 -10.20
C ASP A 36 -1.64 -7.91 -10.32
N SER A 37 -1.76 -8.75 -9.28
CA SER A 37 -2.80 -9.78 -9.25
C SER A 37 -4.19 -9.19 -9.07
N SER A 38 -4.34 -8.20 -8.17
CA SER A 38 -5.64 -7.62 -7.80
C SER A 38 -6.27 -6.73 -8.88
N ARG A 39 -5.47 -6.26 -9.85
CA ARG A 39 -5.99 -5.44 -10.97
C ARG A 39 -6.62 -6.26 -12.10
N VAL A 40 -6.47 -7.59 -12.10
CA VAL A 40 -7.08 -8.49 -13.09
C VAL A 40 -8.50 -8.84 -12.65
N GLN A 41 -9.49 -8.51 -13.49
CA GLN A 41 -10.91 -8.76 -13.22
C GLN A 41 -11.36 -10.15 -13.67
N VAL A 42 -12.46 -10.62 -13.08
CA VAL A 42 -13.19 -11.80 -13.57
C VAL A 42 -13.66 -11.51 -15.00
N GLY A 43 -13.05 -12.18 -15.98
CA GLY A 43 -13.25 -11.93 -17.41
C GLY A 43 -12.01 -11.42 -18.16
N GLY A 44 -10.88 -11.22 -17.48
CA GLY A 44 -9.58 -10.95 -18.11
C GLY A 44 -9.27 -9.48 -18.39
N ASN A 45 -10.22 -8.58 -18.16
CA ASN A 45 -9.96 -7.14 -18.23
C ASN A 45 -9.01 -6.73 -17.10
N THR A 46 -8.02 -5.91 -17.45
CA THR A 46 -6.97 -5.49 -16.52
C THR A 46 -7.09 -4.00 -16.25
N ARG A 47 -7.26 -3.61 -14.98
CA ARG A 47 -7.27 -2.21 -14.55
C ARG A 47 -5.85 -1.63 -14.57
N GLY A 48 -5.77 -0.30 -14.71
CA GLY A 48 -4.53 0.44 -14.44
C GLY A 48 -4.12 0.29 -12.97
N PHE A 49 -2.82 0.34 -12.68
CA PHE A 49 -2.29 0.26 -11.31
C PHE A 49 -2.80 1.38 -10.40
N ASP A 50 -3.15 2.51 -10.98
CA ASP A 50 -3.62 3.74 -10.34
C ASP A 50 -5.14 3.84 -10.29
N ASN A 51 -5.90 2.83 -10.73
CA ASN A 51 -7.35 2.92 -10.78
C ASN A 51 -8.01 3.19 -9.42
N TRP A 52 -7.37 2.75 -8.32
CA TRP A 52 -7.86 3.00 -6.96
C TRP A 52 -7.78 4.47 -6.55
N LYS A 53 -6.93 5.29 -7.20
CA LYS A 53 -6.83 6.74 -6.95
C LYS A 53 -7.99 7.55 -7.54
N LYS A 54 -8.99 6.89 -8.13
CA LYS A 54 -10.19 7.54 -8.66
C LYS A 54 -11.27 7.75 -7.59
N GLY A 55 -10.97 7.44 -6.33
CA GLY A 55 -11.94 7.43 -5.25
C GLY A 55 -12.50 6.03 -4.98
N ILE A 56 -12.47 5.63 -3.72
CA ILE A 56 -13.29 4.56 -3.13
C ILE A 56 -13.78 5.09 -1.78
N ASP A 57 -15.06 4.88 -1.48
CA ASP A 57 -15.66 5.38 -0.23
C ASP A 57 -14.87 4.91 1.02
N GLU A 58 -14.71 5.79 2.00
CA GLU A 58 -13.92 5.54 3.21
C GLU A 58 -14.39 4.31 4.01
N ASP A 59 -15.71 4.10 4.07
CA ASP A 59 -16.32 2.97 4.77
C ASP A 59 -16.02 1.64 4.07
N VAL A 60 -15.93 1.64 2.73
CA VAL A 60 -15.49 0.48 1.93
C VAL A 60 -14.04 0.15 2.24
N TYR A 61 -13.16 1.15 2.36
CA TYR A 61 -11.77 0.92 2.78
C TYR A 61 -11.69 0.35 4.20
N LEU A 62 -12.45 0.92 5.15
CA LEU A 62 -12.44 0.48 6.55
C LEU A 62 -12.89 -0.98 6.69
N ASP A 63 -14.03 -1.32 6.09
CA ASP A 63 -14.61 -2.66 6.15
C ASP A 63 -13.70 -3.71 5.46
N SER A 64 -13.13 -3.36 4.31
CA SER A 64 -12.17 -4.19 3.58
C SER A 64 -10.85 -4.37 4.32
N MET A 65 -10.32 -3.31 4.93
CA MET A 65 -9.13 -3.38 5.76
C MET A 65 -9.32 -4.35 6.93
N PHE A 66 -10.46 -4.28 7.62
CA PHE A 66 -10.71 -5.12 8.78
C PHE A 66 -10.84 -6.61 8.43
N ARG A 67 -11.37 -6.97 7.26
CA ARG A 67 -11.33 -8.38 6.79
C ARG A 67 -9.90 -8.90 6.69
N HIS A 68 -9.01 -8.14 6.06
CA HIS A 68 -7.60 -8.53 5.94
C HIS A 68 -6.86 -8.51 7.28
N VAL A 69 -7.22 -7.63 8.22
CA VAL A 69 -6.69 -7.67 9.59
C VAL A 69 -7.10 -8.97 10.30
N MET A 70 -8.36 -9.40 10.13
CA MET A 70 -8.81 -10.69 10.67
C MET A 70 -8.06 -11.86 10.04
N ASP A 71 -7.80 -11.82 8.73
CA ASP A 71 -7.01 -12.85 8.05
C ASP A 71 -5.59 -12.91 8.63
N VAL A 72 -4.92 -11.76 8.80
CA VAL A 72 -3.59 -11.68 9.43
C VAL A 72 -3.61 -12.27 10.83
N TRP A 73 -4.61 -11.93 11.66
CA TRP A 73 -4.70 -12.45 13.02
C TRP A 73 -4.90 -13.97 13.03
N LEU A 74 -5.86 -14.47 12.27
CA LEU A 74 -6.13 -15.91 12.18
C LEU A 74 -4.89 -16.69 11.69
N LEU A 75 -4.22 -16.21 10.64
CA LEU A 75 -2.99 -16.81 10.10
C LEU A 75 -1.84 -16.78 11.11
N PHE A 76 -1.70 -15.68 11.87
CA PHE A 76 -0.70 -15.55 12.92
C PHE A 76 -0.93 -16.57 14.06
N ASP A 77 -2.19 -16.82 14.42
CA ASP A 77 -2.57 -17.81 15.43
C ASP A 77 -2.56 -19.26 14.90
N GLY A 78 -2.19 -19.47 13.62
CA GLY A 78 -2.03 -20.79 13.00
C GLY A 78 -3.31 -21.38 12.38
N TYR A 79 -4.35 -20.56 12.17
CA TYR A 79 -5.55 -20.95 11.45
C TYR A 79 -5.41 -20.67 9.95
N ASN A 80 -6.04 -21.50 9.13
CA ASN A 80 -6.16 -21.22 7.68
C ASN A 80 -7.30 -20.23 7.42
N THR A 81 -7.15 -19.42 6.38
CA THR A 81 -8.15 -18.40 5.98
C THR A 81 -8.43 -18.52 4.48
N ASN A 82 -9.64 -18.15 4.06
CA ASN A 82 -10.05 -18.17 2.67
C ASN A 82 -10.97 -16.97 2.38
N ASP A 83 -10.91 -16.46 1.15
CA ASP A 83 -11.84 -15.48 0.62
C ASP A 83 -12.64 -16.06 -0.57
N ASN A 84 -13.30 -15.18 -1.33
CA ASN A 84 -14.04 -15.53 -2.54
C ASN A 84 -13.14 -15.92 -3.74
N HIS A 85 -11.82 -15.83 -3.59
CA HIS A 85 -10.81 -16.14 -4.59
C HIS A 85 -9.94 -17.36 -4.20
N GLY A 86 -10.01 -17.83 -2.96
CA GLY A 86 -9.38 -19.06 -2.51
C GLY A 86 -8.69 -18.91 -1.15
N GLU A 87 -7.65 -19.71 -0.93
CA GLU A 87 -6.81 -19.63 0.26
C GLU A 87 -6.02 -18.31 0.29
N VAL A 88 -5.97 -17.68 1.46
CA VAL A 88 -5.26 -16.41 1.66
C VAL A 88 -3.99 -16.69 2.49
N ASP A 89 -2.84 -16.33 1.93
CA ASP A 89 -1.56 -16.37 2.64
C ASP A 89 -1.29 -15.07 3.42
N LEU A 90 -0.37 -15.14 4.38
CA LEU A 90 -0.06 -14.03 5.28
C LEU A 90 0.46 -12.78 4.53
N GLU A 91 1.25 -12.96 3.47
CA GLU A 91 1.79 -11.84 2.70
C GLU A 91 0.68 -11.12 1.92
N THR A 92 -0.28 -11.86 1.38
CA THR A 92 -1.46 -11.36 0.69
C THR A 92 -2.37 -10.61 1.66
N ALA A 93 -2.64 -11.17 2.84
CA ALA A 93 -3.42 -10.50 3.89
C ALA A 93 -2.75 -9.18 4.33
N LEU A 94 -1.43 -9.18 4.59
CA LEU A 94 -0.68 -7.97 4.93
C LEU A 94 -0.72 -6.92 3.80
N CYS A 95 -0.58 -7.34 2.54
CA CYS A 95 -0.69 -6.44 1.39
C CYS A 95 -2.11 -5.87 1.24
N GLY A 96 -3.14 -6.65 1.56
CA GLY A 96 -4.53 -6.19 1.62
C GLY A 96 -4.73 -5.10 2.67
N VAL A 97 -4.17 -5.25 3.87
CA VAL A 97 -4.17 -4.19 4.90
C VAL A 97 -3.46 -2.93 4.38
N ILE A 98 -2.26 -3.07 3.81
CA ILE A 98 -1.50 -1.94 3.26
C ILE A 98 -2.28 -1.23 2.15
N PHE A 99 -2.92 -1.97 1.23
CA PHE A 99 -3.71 -1.40 0.15
C PHE A 99 -4.84 -0.52 0.67
N ASN A 100 -5.65 -1.04 1.61
CA ASN A 100 -6.77 -0.29 2.12
C ASN A 100 -6.32 0.89 3.00
N ALA A 101 -5.24 0.75 3.77
CA ALA A 101 -4.68 1.86 4.55
C ALA A 101 -4.12 2.97 3.65
N MET A 102 -3.40 2.61 2.57
CA MET A 102 -2.89 3.58 1.59
C MET A 102 -4.02 4.26 0.81
N GLY A 103 -5.05 3.50 0.44
CA GLY A 103 -6.24 4.02 -0.22
C GLY A 103 -7.00 5.01 0.64
N PHE A 104 -7.33 4.62 1.87
CA PHE A 104 -8.00 5.52 2.81
C PHE A 104 -7.15 6.77 3.10
N LEU A 105 -5.84 6.62 3.32
CA LEU A 105 -4.95 7.78 3.49
C LEU A 105 -4.94 8.70 2.26
N HIS A 106 -5.02 8.13 1.04
CA HIS A 106 -5.12 8.93 -0.19
C HIS A 106 -6.39 9.79 -0.17
N GLU A 107 -7.56 9.24 0.13
CA GLU A 107 -8.81 10.01 0.18
C GLU A 107 -8.78 11.10 1.27
N VAL A 108 -8.24 10.80 2.46
CA VAL A 108 -8.12 11.78 3.54
C VAL A 108 -7.24 12.97 3.12
N LEU A 109 -6.13 12.71 2.43
CA LEU A 109 -5.20 13.75 1.99
C LEU A 109 -5.70 14.51 0.76
N ASP A 110 -6.42 13.85 -0.15
CA ASP A 110 -7.02 14.49 -1.34
C ASP A 110 -8.11 15.50 -0.93
N VAL A 111 -8.92 15.15 0.09
CA VAL A 111 -9.92 16.04 0.69
C VAL A 111 -9.27 17.24 1.41
N GLU A 112 -8.08 17.08 1.98
CA GLU A 112 -7.35 18.20 2.58
C GLU A 112 -6.85 19.21 1.53
N GLU A 113 -6.40 18.75 0.36
CA GLU A 113 -5.96 19.65 -0.73
C GLU A 113 -7.14 20.46 -1.32
N ASP A 114 -8.34 19.89 -1.45
CA ASP A 114 -9.54 20.59 -1.95
C ASP A 114 -10.14 21.61 -0.97
N ASN A 115 -9.86 21.49 0.34
CA ASN A 115 -10.37 22.41 1.37
C ASN A 115 -9.42 23.58 1.69
N ASP A 116 -8.17 23.51 1.21
CA ASP A 116 -7.14 24.54 1.37
C ASP A 116 -6.99 25.45 0.12
N GLU A 117 -7.81 25.25 -0.94
CA GLU A 117 -7.98 26.14 -2.11
C GLU A 117 -9.20 27.08 -1.99
#